data_AF-A0A7Y2B1P1-F1
#
_entry.id   AF-A0A7Y2B1P1-F1
#
_cell.length_a   1.000
_cell.length_b   1.000
_cell.length_c   1.000
_cell.angle_alpha   90.00
_cell.angle_beta   90.00
_cell.angle_gamma   90.00
#
_symmetry.space_group_name_H-M   'P 1'
#
loop_
_entity.id
_entity.type
_entity.pdbx_description
1 polymer ?
#
loop_
_entity_poly.entity_id
_entity_poly.type
_entity_poly.pdbx_seq_one_letter_code
_entity_poly.pdbx_strand_id
1 'polypeptide(L)'
;MKKMLSLAALMAATLVFGTAGTATATLWDCECTLEGSQEVPPNASTATGTGSFVLDDVAGTLDYNISYSGLSSNVVGAHIHGPAPVGANAGVLFGLIPGSPIIGQWAGMSTTHTNLVATGLTYVNIHSNNFPGGEIRGQITCTPVTAVEESSWGRVKQLFR
;
A
#
# COMPACT_ATOMS: atom_id res chain seq x y z
N MET A 1 -24.40 -62.47 -42.39
CA MET A 1 -24.27 -61.41 -43.41
C MET A 1 -25.25 -60.30 -43.07
N LYS A 2 -24.84 -59.02 -43.26
CA LYS A 2 -25.48 -57.73 -42.84
C LYS A 2 -25.17 -57.37 -41.37
N LYS A 3 -24.03 -56.76 -41.00
CA LYS A 3 -23.48 -55.39 -41.19
C LYS A 3 -24.41 -54.24 -40.73
N MET A 4 -23.88 -53.45 -39.77
CA MET A 4 -24.04 -51.98 -39.54
C MET A 4 -25.21 -51.54 -38.61
N LEU A 5 -25.12 -50.58 -37.68
CA LEU A 5 -24.18 -49.48 -37.35
C LEU A 5 -24.22 -49.15 -35.83
N SER A 6 -23.11 -48.67 -35.28
CA SER A 6 -22.98 -48.04 -33.94
C SER A 6 -23.61 -46.65 -33.87
N LEU A 7 -24.12 -46.25 -32.70
CA LEU A 7 -24.27 -44.84 -32.32
C LEU A 7 -23.47 -44.59 -31.03
N ALA A 8 -22.31 -43.97 -31.16
CA ALA A 8 -21.55 -43.44 -30.04
C ALA A 8 -22.20 -42.11 -29.60
N ALA A 9 -22.64 -42.02 -28.35
CA ALA A 9 -23.11 -40.77 -27.77
C ALA A 9 -21.89 -39.87 -27.48
N LEU A 10 -21.77 -38.79 -28.24
CA LEU A 10 -20.72 -37.78 -28.09
C LEU A 10 -21.12 -36.81 -26.96
N MET A 11 -20.40 -36.81 -25.84
CA MET A 11 -20.52 -35.77 -24.81
C MET A 11 -19.96 -34.45 -25.35
N ALA A 12 -20.82 -33.45 -25.51
CA ALA A 12 -20.37 -32.07 -25.73
C ALA A 12 -20.09 -31.42 -24.35
N ALA A 13 -18.83 -31.41 -23.94
CA ALA A 13 -18.39 -30.57 -22.82
C ALA A 13 -18.10 -29.16 -23.37
N THR A 14 -18.99 -28.21 -23.11
CA THR A 14 -18.76 -26.79 -23.38
C THR A 14 -17.76 -26.24 -22.37
N LEU A 15 -16.50 -26.03 -22.80
CA LEU A 15 -15.56 -25.20 -22.06
C LEU A 15 -16.01 -23.74 -22.17
N VAL A 16 -16.54 -23.19 -21.08
CA VAL A 16 -16.68 -21.75 -20.92
C VAL A 16 -15.30 -21.22 -20.52
N PHE A 17 -14.54 -20.72 -21.50
CA PHE A 17 -13.38 -19.89 -21.21
C PHE A 17 -13.90 -18.53 -20.72
N GLY A 18 -13.98 -18.36 -19.40
CA GLY A 18 -14.14 -17.03 -18.82
C GLY A 18 -12.94 -16.17 -19.25
N THR A 19 -13.20 -15.04 -19.89
CA THR A 19 -12.16 -14.04 -20.13
C THR A 19 -11.71 -13.54 -18.76
N ALA A 20 -10.53 -13.97 -18.31
CA ALA A 20 -9.87 -13.33 -17.18
C ALA A 20 -9.65 -11.86 -17.58
N GLY A 21 -10.39 -10.95 -16.94
CA GLY A 21 -10.13 -9.53 -17.10
C GLY A 21 -8.69 -9.26 -16.70
N THR A 22 -7.95 -8.53 -17.54
CA THR A 22 -6.65 -7.99 -17.14
C THR A 22 -6.91 -7.01 -16.00
N ALA A 23 -6.57 -7.39 -14.78
CA ALA A 23 -6.53 -6.44 -13.67
C ALA A 23 -5.45 -5.41 -14.00
N THR A 24 -5.88 -4.21 -14.40
CA THR A 24 -4.98 -3.05 -14.46
C THR A 24 -4.55 -2.71 -13.04
N ALA A 25 -3.25 -2.68 -12.80
CA ALA A 25 -2.68 -2.27 -11.52
C ALA A 25 -3.27 -0.93 -11.09
N THR A 26 -3.81 -0.85 -9.87
CA THR A 26 -4.16 0.44 -9.28
C THR A 26 -2.96 0.85 -8.45
N LEU A 27 -2.18 1.80 -8.97
CA LEU A 27 -1.19 2.47 -8.13
C LEU A 27 -1.93 3.39 -7.17
N TRP A 28 -1.44 3.52 -5.95
CA TRP A 28 -1.94 4.49 -4.98
C TRP A 28 -0.81 5.40 -4.55
N ASP A 29 -1.05 6.71 -4.64
CA ASP A 29 -0.18 7.72 -4.05
C ASP A 29 -0.61 7.89 -2.60
N CYS A 30 0.30 7.60 -1.67
CA CYS A 30 0.05 7.72 -0.25
C CYS A 30 1.03 8.67 0.42
N GLU A 31 0.60 9.22 1.55
CA GLU A 31 1.39 10.14 2.34
C GLU A 31 1.06 10.05 3.83
N CYS A 32 1.94 10.60 4.67
CA CYS A 32 1.66 10.88 6.08
C CYS A 32 2.51 12.06 6.59
N THR A 33 2.02 12.73 7.62
CA THR A 33 2.80 13.66 8.44
C THR A 33 2.95 13.05 9.82
N LEU A 34 4.18 13.07 10.38
CA LEU A 34 4.50 12.46 11.66
C LEU A 34 4.71 13.50 12.74
N GLU A 35 4.00 13.34 13.86
CA GLU A 35 4.07 14.24 15.02
C GLU A 35 3.90 13.46 16.33
N GLY A 36 4.44 13.99 17.43
CA GLY A 36 4.24 13.41 18.77
C GLY A 36 2.80 13.53 19.27
N SER A 37 2.04 14.49 18.75
CA SER A 37 0.61 14.70 19.01
C SER A 37 -0.26 13.52 18.52
N GLN A 38 0.22 12.76 17.55
CA GLN A 38 -0.48 11.63 16.93
C GLN A 38 -0.16 10.29 17.60
N GLU A 39 0.82 10.24 18.51
CA GLU A 39 1.06 9.07 19.36
C GLU A 39 -0.17 8.73 20.22
N VAL A 40 -0.25 7.48 20.68
CA VAL A 40 -1.34 7.05 21.56
C VAL A 40 -0.75 6.36 22.80
N PRO A 41 -0.72 7.03 23.96
CA PRO A 41 -1.14 8.42 24.20
C PRO A 41 -0.21 9.47 23.54
N PRO A 42 -0.71 10.69 23.23
CA PRO A 42 0.12 11.77 22.68
C PRO A 42 1.29 12.15 23.59
N ASN A 43 2.41 12.57 23.00
CA ASN A 43 3.58 13.04 23.72
C ASN A 43 3.95 14.49 23.35
N ALA A 44 4.93 15.06 24.06
CA ALA A 44 5.35 16.46 23.92
C ALA A 44 6.55 16.67 22.97
N SER A 45 6.93 15.66 22.18
CA SER A 45 8.03 15.80 21.23
C SER A 45 7.71 16.87 20.19
N THR A 46 8.69 17.72 19.91
CA THR A 46 8.62 18.72 18.84
C THR A 46 9.20 18.21 17.53
N ALA A 47 9.59 16.92 17.48
CA ALA A 47 10.06 16.28 16.27
C ALA A 47 8.95 16.25 15.21
N THR A 48 9.35 16.30 13.95
CA THR A 48 8.44 16.25 12.81
C THR A 48 8.96 15.29 11.76
N GLY A 49 8.05 14.74 10.96
CA GLY A 49 8.41 13.98 9.77
C GLY A 49 7.32 13.98 8.72
N THR A 50 7.68 13.51 7.54
CA THR A 50 6.77 13.26 6.42
C THR A 50 7.13 11.93 5.77
N GLY A 51 6.14 11.28 5.18
CA GLY A 51 6.33 10.09 4.36
C GLY A 51 5.56 10.20 3.06
N SER A 52 6.18 9.76 1.97
CA SER A 52 5.53 9.55 0.67
C SER A 52 5.71 8.10 0.26
N PHE A 53 4.66 7.52 -0.31
CA PHE A 53 4.61 6.11 -0.68
C PHE A 53 3.91 5.93 -2.01
N VAL A 54 4.34 4.89 -2.74
CA VAL A 54 3.60 4.37 -3.89
C VAL A 54 3.28 2.91 -3.62
N LEU A 55 1.98 2.62 -3.50
CA LEU A 55 1.49 1.25 -3.34
C LEU A 55 1.06 0.71 -4.70
N ASP A 56 1.63 -0.40 -5.12
CA ASP A 56 1.07 -1.24 -6.20
C ASP A 56 0.33 -2.40 -5.54
N ASP A 57 -1.00 -2.33 -5.53
CA ASP A 57 -1.85 -3.30 -4.86
C ASP A 57 -1.95 -4.65 -5.59
N VAL A 58 -1.55 -4.69 -6.87
CA VAL A 58 -1.51 -5.91 -7.69
C VAL A 58 -0.13 -6.57 -7.59
N ALA A 59 0.96 -5.80 -7.70
CA ALA A 59 2.30 -6.32 -7.53
C ALA A 59 2.63 -6.62 -6.05
N GLY A 60 1.88 -6.06 -5.11
CA GLY A 60 2.11 -6.22 -3.69
C GLY A 60 3.39 -5.53 -3.23
N THR A 61 3.65 -4.34 -3.76
CA THR A 61 4.83 -3.53 -3.42
C THR A 61 4.46 -2.19 -2.83
N LEU A 62 5.25 -1.72 -1.87
CA LEU A 62 5.16 -0.39 -1.28
C LEU A 62 6.53 0.28 -1.35
N ASP A 63 6.70 1.20 -2.30
CA ASP A 63 7.85 2.10 -2.33
C ASP A 63 7.64 3.21 -1.30
N TYR A 64 8.70 3.59 -0.58
CA TYR A 64 8.60 4.58 0.48
C TYR A 64 9.82 5.50 0.56
N ASN A 65 9.55 6.76 0.89
CA ASN A 65 10.53 7.76 1.29
C ASN A 65 9.98 8.53 2.49
N ILE A 66 10.60 8.32 3.65
CA ILE A 66 10.19 8.92 4.92
C ILE A 66 11.34 9.77 5.44
N SER A 67 11.07 11.04 5.71
CA SER A 67 12.05 11.97 6.30
C SER A 67 11.55 12.45 7.64
N TYR A 68 12.46 12.60 8.61
CA TYR A 68 12.15 13.18 9.91
C TYR A 68 13.33 13.97 10.47
N SER A 69 13.03 14.84 11.42
CA SER A 69 14.02 15.68 12.09
C SER A 69 13.59 16.01 13.52
N GLY A 70 14.55 16.44 14.34
CA GLY A 70 14.27 16.97 15.67
C GLY A 70 13.90 15.94 16.75
N LEU A 71 14.19 14.65 16.55
CA LEU A 71 14.07 13.64 17.61
C LEU A 71 14.87 14.08 18.85
N SER A 72 14.30 13.84 20.01
CA SER A 72 14.89 14.24 21.31
C SER A 72 16.13 13.42 21.69
N SER A 73 16.36 12.29 21.02
CA SER A 73 17.51 11.40 21.24
C SER A 73 17.75 10.53 19.99
N ASN A 74 18.74 9.63 20.04
CA ASN A 74 19.05 8.78 18.89
C ASN A 74 17.85 7.91 18.52
N VAL A 75 17.63 7.75 17.21
CA VAL A 75 16.63 6.81 16.67
C VAL A 75 17.03 5.38 17.02
N VAL A 76 16.06 4.56 17.45
CA VAL A 76 16.28 3.15 17.81
C VAL A 76 15.36 2.19 17.07
N GLY A 77 14.34 2.70 16.37
CA GLY A 77 13.42 1.87 15.60
C GLY A 77 12.51 2.71 14.71
N ALA A 78 12.02 2.11 13.64
CA ALA A 78 11.00 2.67 12.78
C ALA A 78 10.17 1.52 12.19
N HIS A 79 8.84 1.68 12.17
CA HIS A 79 7.93 0.62 11.77
C HIS A 79 6.71 1.18 11.04
N ILE A 80 6.08 0.34 10.22
CA ILE A 80 4.69 0.50 9.81
C ILE A 80 3.85 -0.46 10.64
N HIS A 81 2.85 0.06 11.34
CA HIS A 81 1.94 -0.68 12.20
C HIS A 81 0.56 -0.83 11.56
N GLY A 82 -0.19 -1.85 11.99
CA GLY A 82 -1.58 -2.05 11.60
C GLY A 82 -2.13 -3.42 11.99
N PRO A 83 -3.44 -3.67 11.80
CA PRO A 83 -4.45 -2.71 11.39
C PRO A 83 -4.87 -1.79 12.55
N ALA A 84 -4.93 -0.47 12.31
CA ALA A 84 -5.47 0.50 13.27
C ALA A 84 -6.10 1.71 12.57
N PRO A 85 -7.30 2.14 12.99
CA PRO A 85 -7.79 3.48 12.65
C PRO A 85 -6.96 4.56 13.36
N VAL A 86 -7.18 5.82 12.96
CA VAL A 86 -6.61 6.98 13.65
C VAL A 86 -6.95 6.94 15.15
N GLY A 87 -5.96 7.16 16.00
CA GLY A 87 -6.13 7.18 17.46
C GLY A 87 -6.11 5.80 18.14
N ALA A 88 -5.84 4.70 17.43
CA ALA A 88 -5.66 3.37 18.01
C ALA A 88 -4.25 2.82 17.76
N ASN A 89 -3.75 1.97 18.67
CA ASN A 89 -2.48 1.26 18.52
C ASN A 89 -2.67 -0.11 17.88
N ALA A 90 -1.67 -0.57 17.14
CA ALA A 90 -1.60 -1.92 16.60
C ALA A 90 -0.16 -2.48 16.66
N GLY A 91 -0.01 -3.77 16.35
CA GLY A 91 1.30 -4.41 16.21
C GLY A 91 2.06 -3.95 14.97
N VAL A 92 3.33 -4.35 14.90
CA VAL A 92 4.21 -4.10 13.75
C VAL A 92 3.81 -4.99 12.57
N LEU A 93 3.62 -4.40 11.40
CA LEU A 93 3.47 -5.13 10.13
C LEU A 93 4.79 -5.17 9.37
N PHE A 94 5.48 -4.03 9.27
CA PHE A 94 6.72 -3.88 8.51
C PHE A 94 7.79 -3.18 9.32
N GLY A 95 8.98 -3.77 9.38
CA GLY A 95 10.15 -3.16 9.99
C GLY A 95 10.87 -2.25 9.00
N LEU A 96 11.23 -1.05 9.43
CA LEU A 96 12.01 -0.12 8.62
C LEU A 96 13.42 0.00 9.21
N ILE A 97 14.44 0.08 8.35
CA ILE A 97 15.81 0.33 8.79
C ILE A 97 15.91 1.81 9.17
N PRO A 98 16.19 2.17 10.44
CA PRO A 98 16.21 3.55 10.87
C PRO A 98 17.29 4.39 10.17
N GLY A 99 16.96 5.63 9.83
CA GLY A 99 17.80 6.60 9.13
C GLY A 99 16.92 7.76 8.64
N SER A 100 17.48 8.91 8.29
CA SER A 100 16.69 10.00 7.70
C SER A 100 17.42 10.53 6.46
N PRO A 101 16.86 10.35 5.25
CA PRO A 101 15.60 9.66 4.95
C PRO A 101 15.67 8.13 5.12
N ILE A 102 14.53 7.50 5.40
CA ILE A 102 14.29 6.06 5.21
C ILE A 102 13.76 5.86 3.79
N ILE A 103 14.55 5.22 2.93
CA ILE A 103 14.18 4.95 1.54
C ILE A 103 14.24 3.45 1.31
N GLY A 104 13.23 2.91 0.63
CA GLY A 104 13.23 1.51 0.24
C GLY A 104 11.92 1.08 -0.40
N GLN A 105 11.82 -0.23 -0.60
CA GLN A 105 10.63 -0.89 -1.10
C GLN A 105 10.35 -2.10 -0.22
N TRP A 106 9.10 -2.25 0.20
CA TRP A 106 8.61 -3.51 0.72
C TRP A 106 7.97 -4.29 -0.42
N ALA A 107 8.39 -5.54 -0.64
CA ALA A 107 7.86 -6.40 -1.68
C ALA A 107 7.19 -7.65 -1.09
N GLY A 108 6.29 -8.28 -1.86
CA GLY A 108 5.62 -9.51 -1.45
C GLY A 108 4.54 -9.28 -0.39
N MET A 109 3.89 -8.12 -0.39
CA MET A 109 2.72 -7.87 0.45
C MET A 109 1.57 -8.78 0.05
N SER A 110 0.85 -9.32 1.04
CA SER A 110 -0.42 -10.00 0.78
C SER A 110 -1.49 -8.99 0.38
N THR A 111 -2.55 -9.45 -0.30
CA THR A 111 -3.72 -8.62 -0.62
C THR A 111 -4.36 -8.01 0.64
N THR A 112 -4.28 -8.70 1.78
CA THR A 112 -4.72 -8.13 3.06
C THR A 112 -3.89 -6.90 3.43
N HIS A 113 -2.56 -7.00 3.35
CA HIS A 113 -1.70 -5.88 3.70
C HIS A 113 -1.81 -4.70 2.73
N THR A 114 -1.89 -4.95 1.42
CA THR A 114 -2.09 -3.86 0.45
C THR A 114 -3.41 -3.15 0.71
N ASN A 115 -4.49 -3.88 1.00
CA ASN A 115 -5.77 -3.30 1.38
C ASN A 115 -5.68 -2.47 2.67
N LEU A 116 -4.94 -2.91 3.69
CA LEU A 116 -4.78 -2.14 4.93
C LEU A 116 -4.08 -0.80 4.67
N VAL A 117 -3.06 -0.78 3.82
CA VAL A 117 -2.37 0.47 3.45
C VAL A 117 -3.30 1.36 2.62
N ALA A 118 -3.91 0.82 1.55
CA ALA A 118 -4.81 1.55 0.66
C ALA A 118 -6.01 2.17 1.38
N THR A 119 -6.54 1.50 2.41
CA THR A 119 -7.71 1.97 3.19
C THR A 119 -7.33 2.80 4.41
N GLY A 120 -6.05 3.14 4.57
CA GLY A 120 -5.57 4.02 5.64
C GLY A 120 -5.67 3.41 7.04
N LEU A 121 -5.54 2.09 7.15
CA LEU A 121 -5.52 1.35 8.42
C LEU A 121 -4.10 1.04 8.90
N THR A 122 -3.10 1.75 8.37
CA THR A 122 -1.70 1.63 8.78
C THR A 122 -1.09 2.98 9.12
N TYR A 123 -0.09 3.00 10.00
CA TYR A 123 0.63 4.21 10.38
C TYR A 123 2.13 3.96 10.46
N VAL A 124 2.93 4.97 10.15
CA VAL A 124 4.37 4.97 10.45
C VAL A 124 4.56 5.40 11.90
N ASN A 125 5.49 4.74 12.58
CA ASN A 125 5.92 5.10 13.93
C ASN A 125 7.45 5.08 14.03
N ILE A 126 8.03 6.13 14.60
CA ILE A 126 9.49 6.28 14.78
C ILE A 126 9.78 6.39 16.27
N HIS A 127 10.78 5.61 16.71
CA HIS A 127 11.15 5.46 18.11
C HIS A 127 12.54 6.02 18.35
N SER A 128 12.74 6.64 19.52
CA SER A 128 14.06 7.07 19.99
C SER A 128 14.36 6.53 21.39
N ASN A 129 15.58 6.73 21.89
CA ASN A 129 15.95 6.30 23.24
C ASN A 129 15.03 6.86 24.33
N ASN A 130 14.59 8.12 24.21
CA ASN A 130 13.69 8.77 25.17
C ASN A 130 12.23 8.35 25.00
N PHE A 131 11.86 7.89 23.82
CA PHE A 131 10.51 7.49 23.46
C PHE A 131 10.49 6.09 22.84
N PRO A 132 10.78 5.03 23.63
CA PRO A 132 10.87 3.67 23.11
C PRO A 132 9.52 3.13 22.61
N GLY A 133 8.40 3.66 23.12
CA GLY A 133 7.05 3.33 22.66
C GLY A 133 6.60 4.04 21.38
N GLY A 134 7.34 5.06 20.93
CA GLY A 134 6.97 5.93 19.80
C GLY A 134 7.22 7.40 20.15
N GLU A 135 8.06 8.09 19.36
CA GLU A 135 8.28 9.54 19.47
C GLU A 135 7.35 10.32 18.55
N ILE A 136 7.26 9.89 17.29
CA ILE A 136 6.37 10.50 16.28
C ILE A 136 5.65 9.42 15.47
N ARG A 137 4.38 9.70 15.19
CA ARG A 137 3.47 8.82 14.46
C ARG A 137 2.76 9.60 13.35
N GLY A 138 2.50 8.94 12.22
CA GLY A 138 1.68 9.46 11.14
C GLY A 138 0.82 8.38 10.50
N GLN A 139 -0.49 8.59 10.42
CA GLN A 139 -1.39 7.69 9.69
C GLN A 139 -1.11 7.77 8.19
N ILE A 140 -0.97 6.64 7.50
CA ILE A 140 -0.80 6.60 6.05
C ILE A 140 -2.18 6.77 5.42
N THR A 141 -2.32 7.75 4.54
CA THR A 141 -3.53 7.98 3.74
C THR A 141 -3.19 7.88 2.27
N CYS A 142 -4.05 7.22 1.50
CA CYS A 142 -3.81 6.93 0.10
C CYS A 142 -4.92 7.50 -0.78
N THR A 143 -4.56 7.86 -2.00
CA THR A 143 -5.48 8.17 -3.08
C THR A 143 -5.14 7.30 -4.29
N PRO A 144 -6.14 6.66 -4.94
CA PRO A 144 -5.85 5.83 -6.10
C PRO A 144 -5.38 6.74 -7.24
N VAL A 145 -4.24 6.39 -7.83
CA VAL A 145 -3.77 6.97 -9.08
C VAL A 145 -4.71 6.46 -10.16
N THR A 146 -5.66 7.31 -10.53
CA THR A 146 -6.44 7.04 -11.74
C THR A 146 -5.43 7.07 -12.87
N ALA A 147 -5.15 5.92 -13.49
CA ALA A 147 -4.43 5.89 -14.76
C ALA A 147 -5.17 6.89 -15.66
N VAL A 148 -4.54 8.04 -15.93
CA VAL A 148 -5.04 8.95 -16.96
C VAL A 148 -5.15 8.09 -18.20
N GLU A 149 -6.39 7.82 -18.64
CA GLU A 149 -6.64 7.06 -19.87
C GLU A 149 -5.66 7.55 -20.94
N GLU A 150 -4.75 6.66 -21.36
CA GLU A 150 -3.97 6.73 -22.59
C GLU A 150 -3.74 8.15 -23.13
N SER A 151 -2.94 8.94 -22.41
CA SER A 151 -2.38 10.22 -22.87
C SER A 151 -3.39 11.31 -23.27
N SER A 152 -3.01 12.55 -23.04
CA SER A 152 -3.67 13.74 -23.59
C SER A 152 -3.87 13.71 -25.12
N TRP A 153 -3.25 12.78 -25.85
CA TRP A 153 -3.50 12.54 -27.28
C TRP A 153 -4.85 11.91 -27.61
N GLY A 154 -5.49 11.18 -26.68
CA GLY A 154 -6.80 10.57 -26.88
C GLY A 154 -7.92 11.61 -27.04
N ARG A 155 -7.90 12.67 -26.21
CA ARG A 155 -8.86 13.78 -26.26
C ARG A 155 -8.69 14.68 -27.49
N VAL A 156 -7.46 14.88 -27.97
CA VAL A 156 -7.17 15.74 -29.14
C VAL A 156 -7.75 15.13 -30.44
N LYS A 157 -7.76 13.80 -30.58
CA LYS A 157 -8.28 13.14 -31.79
C LYS A 157 -9.80 13.21 -31.95
N GLN A 158 -10.57 13.47 -30.88
CA GLN A 158 -12.01 13.67 -30.96
C GLN A 158 -12.43 15.08 -31.42
N LEU A 159 -11.52 16.06 -31.37
CA LEU A 159 -11.78 17.44 -31.80
C LEU A 159 -11.54 17.68 -33.31
N PHE A 160 -11.03 16.67 -34.03
CA PHE A 160 -10.74 16.73 -35.47
C PHE A 160 -11.58 15.73 -36.29
N ARG A 161 -12.79 15.42 -35.85
CA ARG A 161 -13.81 14.77 -36.68
C ARG A 161 -15.07 15.62 -36.73
#